data_AF-A0A9N9HSN4-F1
#
_entry.id   AF-A0A9N9HSN4-F1
#
_cell.length_a   1.000
_cell.length_b   1.000
_cell.length_c   1.000
_cell.angle_alpha   90.00
_cell.angle_beta   90.00
_cell.angle_gamma   90.00
#
_symmetry.space_group_name_H-M   'P 1'
#
loop_
_entity.id
_entity.type
_entity.pdbx_description
1 polymer ?
#
loop_
_entity_poly.entity_id
_entity_poly.type
_entity_poly.pdbx_seq_one_letter_code
_entity_poly.pdbx_strand_id
1 'polypeptide(L)'
;MSLSVLSSDILHEVFKYFSDPTTLYSLARVNHLWNYIAIPLLWRQPFEIVTQERYHKIIQTYAICLPDSAKARLVYAGIKLVNHPQPAFDYPKFLQNFDSDKFRQALNLWMEITIMNGLYEDPLNVFCRPFKKVLGPLVKDCYITYPKNIFHRVLNKCLEPAVKDYYSQHPRCSVTKEITHLIFSRCNRLKSLKVYIGDEHTLSLMDMNFALLTERHNALLNLQRFELTIRTPPLHGEQNFQENNDILTNLFTM
;
A
#
# COMPACT_ATOMS: atom_id res chain seq x y z
N MET A 1 -1.92 28.39 -36.93
CA MET A 1 -2.28 29.04 -35.65
C MET A 1 -1.49 28.36 -34.56
N SER A 2 -0.43 28.99 -34.05
CA SER A 2 0.23 28.53 -32.83
C SER A 2 -0.74 28.75 -31.67
N LEU A 3 -1.16 27.69 -30.97
CA LEU A 3 -1.85 27.87 -29.68
C LEU A 3 -0.92 28.73 -28.82
N SER A 4 -1.36 29.96 -28.56
CA SER A 4 -0.75 30.83 -27.55
C SER A 4 -0.64 30.00 -26.27
N VAL A 5 0.54 30.07 -25.67
CA VAL A 5 0.93 29.37 -24.45
C VAL A 5 -0.07 29.74 -23.35
N LEU A 6 -1.14 28.95 -23.20
CA LEU A 6 -1.98 29.04 -22.01
C LEU A 6 -1.06 28.66 -20.85
N SER A 7 -0.89 29.56 -19.88
CA SER A 7 -0.06 29.25 -18.72
C SER A 7 -0.61 28.02 -18.00
N SER A 8 0.28 27.26 -17.35
CA SER A 8 -0.11 26.09 -16.56
C SER A 8 -1.20 26.40 -15.54
N ASP A 9 -1.22 27.63 -15.03
CA ASP A 9 -2.17 28.07 -14.01
C ASP A 9 -3.58 28.21 -14.58
N ILE A 10 -3.71 28.76 -15.80
CA ILE A 10 -5.02 28.88 -16.47
C ILE A 10 -5.55 27.49 -16.81
N LEU A 11 -4.70 26.61 -17.35
CA LEU A 11 -5.09 25.23 -17.65
C LEU A 11 -5.50 24.49 -16.39
N HIS A 12 -4.80 24.70 -15.27
CA HIS A 12 -5.16 24.09 -13.99
C HIS A 12 -6.51 24.57 -13.47
N GLU A 13 -6.80 25.87 -13.55
CA GLU A 13 -8.13 26.38 -13.18
C GLU A 13 -9.22 25.84 -14.10
N VAL A 14 -8.99 25.82 -15.41
CA VAL A 14 -9.93 25.21 -16.37
C VAL A 14 -10.15 23.73 -16.05
N PHE A 15 -9.09 22.98 -15.77
CA PHE A 15 -9.19 21.54 -15.50
C PHE A 15 -9.92 21.24 -14.18
N LYS A 16 -9.80 22.10 -13.17
CA LYS A 16 -10.55 21.98 -11.92
C LYS A 16 -12.06 22.05 -12.12
N TYR A 17 -12.56 22.74 -13.15
CA TYR A 17 -14.00 22.78 -13.45
C TYR A 17 -14.51 21.44 -13.97
N PHE A 18 -13.65 20.63 -14.59
CA PHE A 18 -13.99 19.26 -14.99
C PHE A 18 -13.90 18.33 -13.77
N SER A 19 -15.00 18.27 -13.02
CA SER A 19 -15.10 17.44 -11.82
C SER A 19 -15.16 15.94 -12.12
N ASP A 20 -15.41 15.54 -13.38
CA ASP A 20 -15.58 14.14 -13.74
C ASP A 20 -14.25 13.45 -14.12
N PRO A 21 -13.98 12.24 -13.59
CA PRO A 21 -12.75 11.50 -13.88
C PRO A 21 -12.52 11.18 -15.36
N THR A 22 -13.59 10.99 -16.12
CA THR A 22 -13.52 10.58 -17.54
C THR A 22 -12.94 11.68 -18.41
N THR A 23 -13.39 12.92 -18.20
CA THR A 23 -12.87 14.11 -18.88
C THR A 23 -11.42 14.33 -18.48
N LEU A 24 -11.09 14.31 -17.19
CA LEU A 24 -9.71 14.47 -16.73
C LEU A 24 -8.76 13.40 -17.29
N TYR A 25 -9.22 12.15 -17.41
CA TYR A 25 -8.44 11.08 -18.05
C TYR A 25 -8.20 11.35 -19.54
N SER A 26 -9.20 11.88 -20.24
CA SER A 26 -9.07 12.28 -21.64
C SER A 26 -8.09 13.43 -21.82
N LEU A 27 -8.16 14.45 -20.95
CA LEU A 27 -7.23 15.57 -20.91
C LEU A 27 -5.79 15.10 -20.64
N ALA A 28 -5.61 14.14 -19.73
CA ALA A 28 -4.29 13.60 -19.40
C ALA A 28 -3.58 12.92 -20.58
N ARG A 29 -4.30 12.56 -21.65
CA ARG A 29 -3.75 11.88 -22.84
C ARG A 29 -3.39 12.83 -23.99
N VAL A 30 -3.68 14.13 -23.86
CA VAL A 30 -3.51 15.10 -24.95
C VAL A 30 -2.02 15.40 -25.21
N ASN A 31 -1.27 15.79 -24.18
CA ASN A 31 0.17 16.04 -24.25
C ASN A 31 0.79 16.03 -22.84
N HIS A 32 2.12 16.13 -22.73
CA HIS A 32 2.83 16.12 -21.44
C HIS A 32 2.40 17.22 -20.47
N LEU A 33 2.13 18.44 -20.95
CA LEU A 33 1.68 19.55 -20.10
C LEU A 33 0.31 19.26 -19.48
N TRP A 34 -0.62 18.79 -20.31
CA TRP A 34 -1.99 18.47 -19.87
C TRP A 34 -1.99 17.25 -18.95
N ASN A 35 -1.15 16.25 -19.25
CA ASN A 35 -0.91 15.11 -18.37
C ASN A 35 -0.44 15.55 -16.97
N TYR A 36 0.56 16.45 -16.92
CA TYR A 36 1.11 16.95 -15.67
C TYR A 36 0.08 17.71 -14.82
N ILE A 37 -0.90 18.36 -15.44
CA ILE A 37 -1.97 19.09 -14.73
C ILE A 37 -3.13 18.16 -14.34
N ALA A 38 -3.55 17.26 -15.22
CA ALA A 38 -4.71 16.41 -15.01
C ALA A 38 -4.46 15.27 -14.00
N ILE A 39 -3.26 14.66 -14.01
CA ILE A 39 -2.93 13.54 -13.10
C ILE A 39 -3.06 13.94 -11.62
N PRO A 40 -2.51 15.07 -11.15
CA PRO A 40 -2.73 15.54 -9.78
C PRO A 40 -4.18 15.80 -9.42
N LEU A 41 -5.05 16.11 -10.39
CA LEU A 41 -6.49 16.32 -10.15
C LEU A 41 -7.21 14.98 -9.99
N LEU A 42 -6.92 14.01 -10.86
CA LEU A 42 -7.45 12.65 -10.77
C LEU A 42 -7.10 11.97 -9.45
N TRP A 43 -5.83 12.09 -9.04
CA TRP A 43 -5.31 11.40 -7.86
C TRP A 43 -5.65 12.08 -6.52
N ARG A 44 -6.50 13.12 -6.52
CA ARG A 44 -7.07 13.67 -5.29
C ARG A 44 -7.98 12.66 -4.59
N GLN A 45 -8.72 11.88 -5.37
CA GLN A 45 -9.69 10.90 -4.89
C GLN A 45 -9.60 9.61 -5.73
N PRO A 46 -8.50 8.85 -5.62
CA PRO A 46 -8.19 7.75 -6.53
C PRO A 46 -9.21 6.60 -6.44
N PHE A 47 -9.95 6.48 -5.35
CA PHE A 47 -11.01 5.47 -5.22
C PHE A 47 -12.33 5.87 -5.90
N GLU A 48 -12.50 7.14 -6.30
CA GLU A 48 -13.69 7.59 -7.05
C GLU A 48 -13.47 7.53 -8.57
N ILE A 49 -12.21 7.42 -9.03
CA ILE A 49 -11.89 7.37 -10.47
C ILE A 49 -12.06 5.96 -11.07
N VAL A 50 -12.25 4.94 -10.25
CA VAL A 50 -12.35 3.54 -10.68
C VAL A 50 -13.49 2.83 -9.97
N THR A 51 -14.02 1.78 -10.61
CA THR A 51 -14.95 0.85 -9.97
C THR A 51 -14.24 0.00 -8.91
N GLN A 52 -15.01 -0.54 -7.96
CA GLN A 52 -14.50 -1.36 -6.86
C GLN A 52 -13.65 -2.55 -7.33
N GLU A 53 -14.03 -3.19 -8.45
CA GLU A 53 -13.27 -4.27 -9.12
C GLU A 53 -11.86 -3.86 -9.55
N ARG A 54 -11.61 -2.55 -9.68
CA ARG A 54 -10.34 -1.97 -10.12
C ARG A 54 -9.57 -1.27 -9.00
N TYR A 55 -10.06 -1.32 -7.76
CA TYR A 55 -9.38 -0.73 -6.60
C TYR A 55 -7.96 -1.26 -6.40
N HIS A 56 -7.70 -2.54 -6.73
CA HIS A 56 -6.37 -3.14 -6.66
C HIS A 56 -5.31 -2.37 -7.46
N LYS A 57 -5.70 -1.69 -8.55
CA LYS A 57 -4.77 -0.90 -9.38
C LYS A 57 -4.24 0.33 -8.64
N ILE A 58 -5.01 0.87 -7.70
CA ILE A 58 -4.59 1.99 -6.85
C ILE A 58 -3.47 1.52 -5.92
N ILE A 59 -3.68 0.39 -5.24
CA ILE A 59 -2.68 -0.23 -4.37
C ILE A 59 -1.44 -0.62 -5.15
N GLN A 60 -1.61 -1.22 -6.33
CA GLN A 60 -0.49 -1.55 -7.22
C GLN A 60 0.32 -0.30 -7.58
N THR A 61 -0.34 0.82 -7.88
CA THR A 61 0.35 2.09 -8.18
C THR A 61 1.12 2.62 -6.97
N TYR A 62 0.54 2.56 -5.77
CA TYR A 62 1.27 2.91 -4.54
C TYR A 62 2.43 1.97 -4.26
N ALA A 63 2.28 0.67 -4.49
CA ALA A 63 3.35 -0.31 -4.33
C ALA A 63 4.54 -0.03 -5.27
N ILE A 64 4.27 0.46 -6.50
CA ILE A 64 5.33 0.90 -7.43
C ILE A 64 6.07 2.13 -6.89
N CYS A 65 5.37 3.03 -6.18
CA CYS A 65 5.93 4.24 -5.59
C CYS A 65 6.73 3.99 -4.29
N LEU A 66 6.74 2.76 -3.76
CA LEU A 66 7.49 2.43 -2.55
C LEU A 66 9.01 2.60 -2.77
N PRO A 67 9.76 3.04 -1.74
CA PRO A 67 11.21 3.02 -1.77
C PRO A 67 11.72 1.57 -1.86
N ASP A 68 12.93 1.39 -2.41
CA ASP A 68 13.50 0.05 -2.63
C ASP A 68 13.62 -0.77 -1.34
N SER A 69 13.85 -0.12 -0.20
CA SER A 69 13.87 -0.78 1.11
C SER A 69 12.51 -1.37 1.50
N ALA A 70 11.40 -0.66 1.23
CA ALA A 70 10.05 -1.16 1.48
C ALA A 70 9.66 -2.25 0.49
N LYS A 71 10.03 -2.09 -0.79
CA LYS A 71 9.86 -3.13 -1.81
C LYS A 71 10.57 -4.43 -1.43
N ALA A 72 11.80 -4.34 -0.92
CA ALA A 72 12.53 -5.48 -0.42
C ALA A 72 11.80 -6.18 0.75
N ARG A 73 11.25 -5.42 1.71
CA ARG A 73 10.46 -5.99 2.82
C ARG A 73 9.21 -6.72 2.33
N LEU A 74 8.50 -6.20 1.32
CA LEU A 74 7.36 -6.90 0.70
C LEU A 74 7.79 -8.22 0.04
N VAL A 75 8.92 -8.23 -0.66
CA VAL A 75 9.49 -9.46 -1.24
C VAL A 75 9.84 -10.48 -0.16
N TYR A 76 10.44 -10.05 0.95
CA TYR A 76 10.69 -10.92 2.10
C TYR A 76 9.41 -11.43 2.76
N ALA A 77 8.30 -10.69 2.67
CA ALA A 77 6.99 -11.15 3.12
C ALA A 77 6.28 -12.06 2.11
N GLY A 78 6.95 -12.45 1.02
CA GLY A 78 6.42 -13.38 0.04
C GLY A 78 5.71 -12.71 -1.14
N ILE A 79 5.69 -11.38 -1.21
CA ILE A 79 4.97 -10.65 -2.26
C ILE A 79 5.93 -10.32 -3.40
N LYS A 80 5.73 -10.96 -4.55
CA LYS A 80 6.46 -10.64 -5.78
C LYS A 80 5.87 -9.40 -6.42
N LEU A 81 6.64 -8.31 -6.38
CA LEU A 81 6.32 -7.12 -7.14
C LEU A 81 6.70 -7.34 -8.60
N VAL A 82 5.75 -7.08 -9.50
CA VAL A 82 6.03 -7.08 -10.94
C VAL A 82 7.02 -5.95 -11.22
N ASN A 83 8.03 -6.21 -12.05
CA ASN A 83 8.95 -5.17 -12.49
C ASN A 83 8.17 -4.11 -13.29
N HIS A 84 7.97 -2.97 -12.66
CA HIS A 84 7.36 -1.81 -13.28
C HIS A 84 8.43 -0.74 -13.54
N PRO A 85 8.28 0.05 -14.62
CA PRO A 85 9.09 1.24 -14.79
C PRO A 85 8.87 2.19 -13.60
N GLN A 86 9.84 3.08 -13.39
CA GLN A 86 9.73 4.10 -12.36
C GLN A 86 8.42 4.89 -12.54
N PRO A 87 7.72 5.21 -11.43
CA PRO A 87 6.45 5.92 -11.53
C PRO A 87 6.70 7.31 -12.12
N ALA A 88 5.89 7.70 -13.10
CA ALA A 88 6.00 9.01 -13.73
C ALA A 88 5.68 10.16 -12.75
N PHE A 89 4.97 9.85 -11.66
CA PHE A 89 4.55 10.80 -10.65
C PHE A 89 4.66 10.20 -9.25
N ASP A 90 4.87 11.06 -8.25
CA ASP A 90 4.70 10.70 -6.82
C ASP A 90 3.20 10.71 -6.47
N TYR A 91 2.47 9.71 -6.97
CA TYR A 91 1.01 9.60 -6.83
C TYR A 91 0.49 9.78 -5.39
N PRO A 92 1.11 9.20 -4.34
CA PRO A 92 0.67 9.40 -2.95
C PRO A 92 0.54 10.87 -2.53
N LYS A 93 1.38 11.76 -3.08
CA LYS A 93 1.38 13.20 -2.76
C LYS A 93 0.10 13.92 -3.18
N PHE A 94 -0.62 13.40 -4.17
CA PHE A 94 -1.81 14.07 -4.70
C PHE A 94 -3.08 13.75 -3.91
N LEU A 95 -3.05 12.75 -3.04
CA LEU A 95 -4.20 12.31 -2.28
C LEU A 95 -4.76 13.44 -1.42
N GLN A 96 -6.07 13.68 -1.54
CA GLN A 96 -6.81 14.64 -0.71
C GLN A 96 -7.90 13.96 0.12
N ASN A 97 -8.39 12.80 -0.30
CA ASN A 97 -9.43 12.07 0.41
C ASN A 97 -8.93 10.66 0.73
N PHE A 98 -8.69 10.38 2.01
CA PHE A 98 -8.37 9.05 2.49
C PHE A 98 -9.60 8.44 3.15
N ASP A 99 -10.02 7.29 2.64
CA ASP A 99 -11.10 6.47 3.18
C ASP A 99 -10.53 5.10 3.52
N SER A 100 -10.45 4.80 4.82
CA SER A 100 -9.83 3.56 5.32
C SER A 100 -10.59 2.30 4.91
N ASP A 101 -11.91 2.37 4.68
CA ASP A 101 -12.67 1.20 4.22
C ASP A 101 -12.46 0.95 2.73
N LYS A 102 -12.48 1.99 1.89
CA LYS A 102 -12.12 1.84 0.46
C LYS A 102 -10.68 1.37 0.30
N PHE A 103 -9.77 1.92 1.10
CA PHE A 103 -8.37 1.52 1.13
C PHE A 103 -8.21 0.04 1.50
N ARG A 104 -8.93 -0.42 2.53
CA ARG A 104 -8.96 -1.84 2.90
C ARG A 104 -9.49 -2.72 1.78
N GLN A 105 -10.64 -2.39 1.20
CA GLN A 105 -11.22 -3.16 0.11
C GLN A 105 -10.21 -3.30 -1.05
N ALA A 106 -9.49 -2.22 -1.35
CA ALA A 106 -8.45 -2.19 -2.35
C ALA A 106 -7.26 -3.08 -2.01
N LEU A 107 -6.81 -3.06 -0.76
CA LEU A 107 -5.72 -3.91 -0.26
C LEU A 107 -6.10 -5.38 -0.33
N ASN A 108 -7.28 -5.75 0.14
CA ASN A 108 -7.78 -7.13 0.12
C ASN A 108 -7.85 -7.65 -1.32
N LEU A 109 -8.43 -6.87 -2.22
CA LEU A 109 -8.53 -7.23 -3.63
C LEU A 109 -7.15 -7.37 -4.30
N TRP A 110 -6.20 -6.48 -3.96
CA TRP A 110 -4.84 -6.57 -4.47
C TRP A 110 -4.11 -7.82 -3.95
N MET A 111 -4.31 -8.18 -2.69
CA MET A 111 -3.75 -9.40 -2.10
C MET A 111 -4.35 -10.65 -2.73
N GLU A 112 -5.67 -10.70 -2.91
CA GLU A 112 -6.36 -11.81 -3.59
C GLU A 112 -5.81 -12.01 -5.00
N ILE A 113 -5.71 -10.95 -5.80
CA ILE A 113 -5.16 -11.01 -7.16
C ILE A 113 -3.69 -11.43 -7.16
N THR A 114 -2.90 -10.95 -6.19
CA THR A 114 -1.50 -11.35 -6.03
C THR A 114 -1.38 -12.86 -5.77
N ILE A 115 -2.25 -13.41 -4.91
CA ILE A 115 -2.30 -14.84 -4.62
C ILE A 115 -2.76 -15.63 -5.86
N MET A 116 -3.86 -15.22 -6.50
CA MET A 116 -4.42 -15.89 -7.68
C MET A 116 -3.42 -15.94 -8.85
N ASN A 117 -2.61 -14.89 -9.02
CA ASN A 117 -1.59 -14.83 -10.08
C ASN A 117 -0.29 -15.57 -9.73
N GLY A 118 -0.21 -16.27 -8.59
CA GLY A 118 1.01 -16.96 -8.15
C GLY A 118 2.17 -16.01 -7.81
N LEU A 119 1.84 -14.74 -7.54
CA LEU A 119 2.79 -13.70 -7.13
C LEU A 119 3.04 -13.74 -5.62
N TYR A 120 2.30 -14.54 -4.87
CA TYR A 120 2.61 -14.87 -3.48
C TYR A 120 3.48 -16.13 -3.40
N GLU A 121 4.53 -16.09 -2.59
CA GLU A 121 5.38 -17.23 -2.25
C GLU A 121 5.53 -17.33 -0.74
N ASP A 122 5.43 -18.55 -0.21
CA ASP A 122 5.67 -18.79 1.21
C ASP A 122 7.02 -18.18 1.63
N PRO A 123 7.07 -17.33 2.65
CA PRO A 123 8.31 -16.68 3.02
C PRO A 123 9.44 -17.64 3.40
N LEU A 124 9.14 -18.83 3.94
CA LEU A 124 10.14 -19.89 4.14
C LEU A 124 10.83 -20.25 2.82
N ASN A 125 10.09 -20.32 1.72
CA ASN A 125 10.68 -20.58 0.40
C ASN A 125 11.58 -19.43 -0.06
N VAL A 126 11.22 -18.17 0.22
CA VAL A 126 12.06 -17.00 -0.06
C VAL A 126 13.39 -17.10 0.68
N PHE A 127 13.37 -17.40 1.98
CA PHE A 127 14.59 -17.59 2.78
C PHE A 127 15.40 -18.82 2.37
N CYS A 128 14.75 -19.92 2.00
CA CYS A 128 15.44 -21.16 1.62
C CYS A 128 16.13 -21.08 0.25
N ARG A 129 15.71 -20.18 -0.65
CA ARG A 129 16.26 -20.07 -2.02
C ARG A 129 17.78 -19.86 -2.06
N PRO A 130 18.37 -18.89 -1.35
CA PRO A 130 19.83 -18.73 -1.27
C PRO A 130 20.52 -20.01 -0.81
N PHE A 131 20.03 -20.64 0.26
CA PHE A 131 20.60 -21.87 0.79
C PHE A 131 20.52 -23.01 -0.22
N LYS A 132 19.38 -23.19 -0.90
CA LYS A 132 19.24 -24.19 -1.98
C LYS A 132 20.21 -23.94 -3.12
N LYS A 133 20.48 -22.68 -3.47
CA LYS A 133 21.43 -22.33 -4.54
C LYS A 133 22.88 -22.61 -4.15
N VAL A 134 23.26 -22.34 -2.91
CA VAL A 134 24.62 -22.58 -2.38
C VAL A 134 24.86 -24.05 -2.12
N LEU A 135 23.91 -24.73 -1.45
CA LEU A 135 24.06 -26.12 -1.05
C LEU A 135 23.74 -27.09 -2.18
N GLY A 136 22.86 -26.73 -3.12
CA GLY A 136 22.44 -27.61 -4.22
C GLY A 136 23.58 -28.29 -4.99
N PRO A 137 24.62 -27.56 -5.45
CA PRO A 137 25.78 -28.16 -6.09
C PRO A 137 26.60 -29.07 -5.17
N LEU A 138 26.71 -28.73 -3.88
CA LEU A 138 27.49 -29.49 -2.88
C LEU A 138 26.87 -30.83 -2.53
N VAL A 139 25.53 -30.90 -2.50
CA VAL A 139 24.79 -32.15 -2.27
C VAL A 139 24.39 -32.85 -3.57
N LYS A 140 24.81 -32.35 -4.74
CA LYS A 140 24.44 -32.90 -6.07
C LYS A 140 24.71 -34.40 -6.19
N ASP A 141 25.82 -34.87 -5.62
CA ASP A 141 26.21 -36.29 -5.63
C ASP A 141 25.57 -37.10 -4.47
N CYS A 142 25.00 -36.42 -3.48
CA CYS A 142 24.16 -37.01 -2.43
C CYS A 142 22.71 -37.26 -2.90
N TYR A 143 22.34 -36.87 -4.13
CA TYR A 143 20.99 -37.11 -4.71
C TYR A 143 20.77 -38.54 -5.22
N ILE A 144 21.74 -39.44 -5.11
CA ILE A 144 21.58 -40.83 -5.56
C ILE A 144 20.68 -41.64 -4.60
N THR A 145 20.43 -41.19 -3.37
CA THR A 145 19.51 -41.88 -2.48
C THR A 145 18.13 -41.22 -2.47
N TYR A 146 17.16 -41.97 -2.98
CA TYR A 146 15.77 -41.81 -2.58
C TYR A 146 15.68 -41.73 -1.04
N PRO A 147 14.89 -40.79 -0.47
CA PRO A 147 13.92 -39.92 -1.13
C PRO A 147 14.39 -38.46 -1.24
N LYS A 148 14.00 -37.82 -2.36
CA LYS A 148 14.17 -36.39 -2.74
C LYS A 148 13.69 -35.34 -1.71
N ASN A 149 13.25 -35.75 -0.53
CA ASN A 149 12.51 -34.93 0.42
C ASN A 149 13.23 -34.74 1.76
N ILE A 150 14.27 -35.52 2.09
CA ILE A 150 14.88 -35.46 3.43
C ILE A 150 15.67 -34.16 3.63
N PHE A 151 16.64 -33.87 2.77
CA PHE A 151 17.47 -32.67 2.91
C PHE A 151 16.63 -31.38 2.85
N HIS A 152 15.68 -31.30 1.92
CA HIS A 152 14.74 -30.18 1.83
C HIS A 152 13.90 -30.03 3.10
N ARG A 153 13.37 -31.14 3.64
CA ARG A 153 12.58 -31.14 4.87
C ARG A 153 13.43 -30.75 6.08
N VAL A 154 14.67 -31.24 6.16
CA VAL A 154 15.64 -30.90 7.21
C VAL A 154 16.01 -29.43 7.12
N LEU A 155 16.35 -28.91 5.94
CA LEU A 155 16.69 -27.51 5.73
C LEU A 155 15.52 -26.59 6.12
N ASN A 156 14.30 -26.89 5.66
CA ASN A 156 13.11 -26.14 6.04
C ASN A 156 12.88 -26.21 7.55
N LYS A 157 13.00 -27.38 8.18
CA LYS A 157 12.85 -27.55 9.63
C LYS A 157 13.92 -26.81 10.43
N CYS A 158 15.14 -26.72 9.92
CA CYS A 158 16.23 -25.95 10.53
C CYS A 158 16.04 -24.44 10.40
N LEU A 159 15.51 -23.98 9.26
CA LEU A 159 15.27 -22.55 9.00
C LEU A 159 13.95 -22.07 9.59
N GLU A 160 12.97 -22.93 9.80
CA GLU A 160 11.66 -22.56 10.33
C GLU A 160 11.74 -21.83 11.69
N PRO A 161 12.55 -22.27 12.67
CA PRO A 161 12.79 -21.51 13.90
C PRO A 161 13.41 -20.13 13.65
N ALA A 162 14.41 -20.04 12.77
CA ALA A 162 15.07 -18.76 12.45
C ALA A 162 14.14 -17.80 11.71
N VAL A 163 13.27 -18.31 10.83
CA VAL A 163 12.25 -17.52 10.14
C VAL A 163 11.15 -17.10 11.11
N LYS A 164 10.71 -17.98 12.02
CA LYS A 164 9.79 -17.62 13.11
C LYS A 164 10.38 -16.55 14.01
N ASP A 165 11.62 -16.73 14.48
CA ASP A 165 12.34 -15.77 15.32
C ASP A 165 12.54 -14.42 14.58
N TYR A 166 12.92 -14.47 13.30
CA TYR A 166 12.99 -13.28 12.46
C TYR A 166 11.65 -12.55 12.40
N TYR A 167 10.52 -13.24 12.19
CA TYR A 167 9.19 -12.63 12.18
C TYR A 167 8.64 -12.25 13.56
N SER A 168 9.14 -12.88 14.63
CA SER A 168 8.85 -12.48 16.01
C SER A 168 9.55 -11.18 16.38
N GLN A 169 10.78 -10.98 15.89
CA GLN A 169 11.58 -9.76 16.10
C GLN A 169 11.28 -8.66 15.07
N HIS A 170 10.85 -9.05 13.86
CA HIS A 170 10.45 -8.16 12.77
C HIS A 170 8.99 -8.48 12.47
N PRO A 171 8.02 -7.79 13.10
CA PRO A 171 6.61 -8.05 12.87
C PRO A 171 6.34 -8.09 11.37
N ARG A 172 5.52 -9.07 10.94
CA ARG A 172 5.19 -9.30 9.52
C ARG A 172 5.11 -7.95 8.80
N CYS A 173 5.84 -7.81 7.68
CA CYS A 173 5.73 -6.63 6.85
C CYS A 173 4.26 -6.48 6.44
N SER A 174 3.55 -5.62 7.16
CA SER A 174 2.15 -5.36 6.94
C SER A 174 2.09 -4.52 5.68
N VAL A 175 1.53 -5.07 4.60
CA VAL A 175 1.30 -4.32 3.35
C VAL A 175 0.58 -3.02 3.67
N THR A 176 -0.40 -3.10 4.57
CA THR A 176 -1.12 -1.96 5.13
C THR A 176 -0.15 -0.93 5.69
N LYS A 177 0.79 -1.34 6.56
CA LYS A 177 1.77 -0.45 7.17
C LYS A 177 2.71 0.19 6.15
N GLU A 178 3.22 -0.55 5.18
CA GLU A 178 4.11 0.00 4.16
C GLU A 178 3.41 1.02 3.26
N ILE A 179 2.20 0.68 2.81
CA ILE A 179 1.42 1.55 1.92
C ILE A 179 0.91 2.77 2.69
N THR A 180 0.39 2.63 3.91
CA THR A 180 -0.03 3.77 4.74
C THR A 180 1.16 4.65 5.14
N HIS A 181 2.32 4.06 5.46
CA HIS A 181 3.54 4.83 5.70
C HIS A 181 3.91 5.66 4.47
N LEU A 182 3.89 5.08 3.28
CA LEU A 182 4.14 5.82 2.04
C LEU A 182 3.13 6.96 1.85
N ILE A 183 1.84 6.68 1.99
CA ILE A 183 0.79 7.67 1.80
C ILE A 183 0.93 8.81 2.81
N PHE A 184 0.99 8.50 4.11
CA PHE A 184 0.97 9.50 5.17
C PHE A 184 2.28 10.29 5.24
N SER A 185 3.43 9.69 4.91
CA SER A 185 4.71 10.44 4.84
C SER A 185 4.80 11.42 3.67
N ARG A 186 3.92 11.31 2.66
CA ARG A 186 3.91 12.14 1.44
C ARG A 186 2.68 13.03 1.31
N CYS A 187 1.58 12.67 1.95
CA CYS A 187 0.32 13.40 1.88
C CYS A 187 0.44 14.72 2.65
N ASN A 188 0.30 15.83 1.94
CA ASN A 188 0.37 17.18 2.52
C ASN A 188 -0.85 18.06 2.16
N ARG A 189 -1.84 17.46 1.48
CA ARG A 189 -3.05 18.14 0.96
C ARG A 189 -4.33 17.41 1.37
N LEU A 190 -4.29 16.67 2.48
CA LEU A 190 -5.44 15.93 2.97
C LEU A 190 -6.55 16.92 3.31
N LYS A 191 -7.73 16.70 2.70
CA LYS A 191 -8.95 17.47 2.93
C LYS A 191 -10.03 16.63 3.59
N SER A 192 -10.04 15.32 3.34
CA SER A 192 -10.98 14.40 3.95
C SER A 192 -10.26 13.17 4.49
N LEU A 193 -10.57 12.80 5.73
CA LEU A 193 -10.10 11.60 6.39
C LEU A 193 -11.30 10.85 6.98
N LYS A 194 -11.54 9.63 6.49
CA LYS A 194 -12.59 8.73 6.98
C LYS A 194 -11.97 7.48 7.59
N VAL A 195 -12.16 7.31 8.89
CA VAL A 195 -11.61 6.21 9.68
C VAL A 195 -12.76 5.30 10.12
N TYR A 196 -12.62 4.00 9.86
CA TYR A 196 -13.56 2.97 10.30
C TYR A 196 -12.88 2.10 11.37
N ILE A 197 -13.57 1.87 12.48
CA ILE A 197 -13.12 1.00 13.57
C ILE A 197 -14.20 0.02 13.98
N GLY A 198 -13.82 -1.16 14.46
CA GLY A 198 -14.67 -1.98 15.33
C GLY A 198 -15.10 -3.35 14.81
N ASP A 199 -15.18 -3.60 13.50
CA ASP A 199 -15.56 -4.94 13.00
C ASP A 199 -14.34 -5.80 12.59
N GLU A 200 -14.54 -7.11 12.40
CA GLU A 200 -13.52 -8.05 11.90
C GLU A 200 -13.02 -7.72 10.48
N HIS A 201 -13.75 -6.85 9.80
CA HIS A 201 -13.45 -6.35 8.48
C HIS A 201 -12.83 -4.95 8.55
N THR A 202 -12.40 -4.42 9.70
CA THR A 202 -11.68 -3.15 9.78
C THR A 202 -10.19 -3.41 9.84
N LEU A 203 -9.42 -2.57 9.15
CA LEU A 203 -7.97 -2.61 9.30
C LEU A 203 -7.61 -2.12 10.71
N SER A 204 -6.67 -2.81 11.36
CA SER A 204 -6.15 -2.36 12.64
C SER A 204 -5.56 -0.95 12.51
N LEU A 205 -5.92 -0.03 13.40
CA LEU A 205 -5.31 1.30 13.41
C LEU A 205 -3.81 1.21 13.71
N MET A 206 -3.35 0.17 14.42
CA MET A 206 -1.94 -0.11 14.66
C MET A 206 -1.16 -0.42 13.36
N ASP A 207 -1.85 -0.96 12.35
CA ASP A 207 -1.28 -1.18 11.03
C ASP A 207 -1.25 0.10 10.18
N MET A 208 -1.92 1.17 10.62
CA MET A 208 -1.97 2.46 9.94
C MET A 208 -1.11 3.48 10.68
N ASN A 209 -0.04 3.95 10.05
CA ASN A 209 0.92 4.84 10.72
C ASN A 209 0.43 6.31 10.78
N PHE A 210 -0.68 6.56 11.47
CA PHE A 210 -1.37 7.85 11.52
C PHE A 210 -0.51 8.99 12.09
N ALA A 211 0.46 8.70 12.95
CA ALA A 211 1.41 9.68 13.49
C ALA A 211 2.15 10.46 12.38
N LEU A 212 2.37 9.83 11.22
CA LEU A 212 3.02 10.49 10.08
C LEU A 212 2.21 11.66 9.51
N LEU A 213 0.90 11.75 9.78
CA LEU A 213 0.06 12.87 9.35
C LEU A 213 0.40 14.17 10.10
N THR A 214 1.09 14.09 11.24
CA THR A 214 1.46 15.25 12.07
C THR A 214 2.98 15.49 12.14
N GLU A 215 3.83 14.47 11.92
CA GLU A 215 5.29 14.55 12.17
C GLU A 215 6.12 15.49 11.28
N ARG A 216 5.86 15.56 9.97
CA ARG A 216 6.72 16.32 9.03
C ARG A 216 6.10 17.62 8.56
N HIS A 217 4.82 17.51 8.21
CA HIS A 217 3.96 18.61 7.84
C HIS A 217 2.61 18.19 8.40
N ASN A 218 1.94 19.07 9.13
CA ASN A 218 0.63 18.73 9.66
C ASN A 218 -0.37 18.69 8.49
N ALA A 219 -0.56 17.50 7.92
CA ALA A 219 -1.46 17.22 6.81
C ALA A 219 -2.92 17.47 7.21
N LEU A 220 -3.20 17.51 8.52
CA LEU A 220 -4.50 17.78 9.09
C LEU A 220 -4.84 19.28 9.13
N LEU A 221 -3.87 20.19 8.94
CA LEU A 221 -4.14 21.65 8.95
C LEU A 221 -5.17 22.08 7.92
N ASN A 222 -5.20 21.41 6.76
CA ASN A 222 -6.15 21.71 5.68
C ASN A 222 -7.34 20.74 5.65
N LEU A 223 -7.53 19.96 6.72
CA LEU A 223 -8.61 18.99 6.80
C LEU A 223 -9.95 19.71 6.90
N GLN A 224 -10.82 19.44 5.94
CA GLN A 224 -12.16 20.01 5.85
C GLN A 224 -13.21 19.04 6.39
N ARG A 225 -12.91 17.74 6.41
CA ARG A 225 -13.83 16.68 6.82
C ARG A 225 -13.09 15.55 7.51
N PHE A 226 -13.44 15.31 8.77
CA PHE A 226 -13.05 14.11 9.50
C PHE A 226 -14.31 13.30 9.81
N GLU A 227 -14.28 11.99 9.53
CA GLU A 227 -15.34 11.06 9.92
C GLU A 227 -14.74 9.87 10.63
N LEU A 228 -15.23 9.57 11.83
CA LEU A 228 -14.95 8.32 12.52
C LEU A 228 -16.25 7.50 12.55
N THR A 229 -16.21 6.33 11.92
CA THR A 229 -17.34 5.38 11.91
C THR A 229 -16.99 4.18 12.77
N ILE A 230 -17.76 3.98 13.84
CA ILE A 230 -17.65 2.81 14.70
C ILE A 230 -18.65 1.77 14.20
N ARG A 231 -18.14 0.63 13.74
CA ARG A 231 -18.93 -0.55 13.39
C ARG A 231 -19.01 -1.45 14.62
N THR A 232 -20.16 -2.08 14.82
CA THR A 232 -20.41 -2.91 16.01
C THR A 232 -19.38 -4.04 16.10
N PRO A 233 -18.63 -4.14 17.21
CA PRO A 233 -17.68 -5.22 17.39
C PRO A 233 -18.36 -6.57 17.56
N PRO A 234 -17.72 -7.67 17.15
CA PRO A 234 -18.13 -8.99 17.63
C PRO A 234 -18.05 -8.99 19.17
N LEU A 235 -18.96 -9.73 19.82
CA LEU A 235 -19.28 -9.76 21.26
C LEU A 235 -18.10 -9.93 22.27
N HIS A 236 -16.84 -9.96 21.84
CA HIS A 236 -15.66 -10.29 22.66
C HIS A 236 -14.46 -9.30 22.54
N GLY A 237 -14.67 -8.04 22.12
CA GLY A 237 -13.58 -7.15 21.66
C GLY A 237 -13.18 -5.93 22.51
N GLU A 238 -13.30 -5.94 23.85
CA GLU A 238 -13.04 -4.72 24.67
C GLU A 238 -11.58 -4.22 24.62
N GLN A 239 -10.58 -5.10 24.45
CA GLN A 239 -9.15 -4.70 24.49
C GLN A 239 -8.72 -3.80 23.31
N ASN A 240 -9.30 -3.95 22.12
CA ASN A 240 -8.94 -3.14 20.94
C ASN A 240 -9.48 -1.71 20.99
N PHE A 241 -10.49 -1.43 21.82
CA PHE A 241 -11.13 -0.11 21.85
C PHE A 241 -10.25 0.95 22.51
N GLN A 242 -9.58 0.61 23.60
CA GLN A 242 -8.75 1.56 24.34
C GLN A 242 -7.54 2.01 23.52
N GLU A 243 -6.83 1.08 22.88
CA GLU A 243 -5.68 1.40 22.03
C GLU A 243 -6.07 2.23 20.79
N ASN A 244 -7.20 1.90 20.16
CA ASN A 244 -7.73 2.70 19.05
C ASN A 244 -8.06 4.14 19.49
N ASN A 245 -8.60 4.29 20.70
CA ASN A 245 -8.91 5.60 21.27
C ASN A 245 -7.64 6.42 21.53
N ASP A 246 -6.57 5.81 22.02
CA ASP A 246 -5.29 6.49 22.24
C ASP A 246 -4.67 6.98 20.93
N ILE A 247 -4.69 6.18 19.86
CA ILE A 247 -4.21 6.57 18.53
C ILE A 247 -5.01 7.76 17.98
N LEU A 248 -6.34 7.71 18.11
CA LEU A 248 -7.23 8.76 17.64
C LEU A 248 -7.11 10.05 18.46
N THR A 249 -6.86 9.92 19.76
CA THR A 249 -6.63 11.08 20.63
C THR A 249 -5.32 11.76 20.25
N ASN A 250 -4.25 10.98 20.03
CA ASN A 250 -2.95 11.48 19.62
C ASN A 250 -2.94 12.16 18.24
N LEU A 251 -3.90 11.85 17.36
CA LEU A 251 -4.05 12.50 16.05
C LEU A 251 -4.40 14.00 16.15
N PHE A 252 -5.07 14.43 17.23
CA PHE A 252 -5.58 15.81 17.37
C PHE A 252 -4.96 16.61 18.51
N THR A 253 -4.01 16.03 19.26
CA THR A 253 -3.37 16.68 20.42
C THR A 253 -1.96 17.22 20.12
N MET A 254 -1.49 17.15 18.87
CA MET A 254 -0.22 17.72 18.38
C MET A 254 -0.42 18.93 17.47
#